data_AF-A0AAW9E067-F1
#
_entry.id   AF-A0AAW9E067-F1
#
_cell.length_a   1.000
_cell.length_b   1.000
_cell.length_c   1.000
_cell.angle_alpha   90.00
_cell.angle_beta   90.00
_cell.angle_gamma   90.00
#
_symmetry.space_group_name_H-M   'P 1'
#
loop_
_entity.id
_entity.type
_entity.pdbx_description
1 polymer ?
#
loop_
_entity_poly.entity_id
_entity_poly.type
_entity_poly.pdbx_seq_one_letter_code
_entity_poly.pdbx_strand_id
1 'polypeptide(L)'
;MKHKGYMLLLVCPLLTGARDPFLPVEDRCQITPLTQWRYGGGTGHPALWLALIQDHTGQWRRVRRNDVLPGGWRIRQLTAETLTLEASAGCEPARWVWSRKGSQHDAKDKPATSAAAVAGRGDEKRTAGVAGG
;
A
#
# COMPACT_ATOMS: atom_id res chain seq x y z
N MET A 1 -26.74 -59.79 8.08
CA MET A 1 -25.98 -58.88 8.99
C MET A 1 -24.62 -58.47 8.41
N LYS A 2 -24.51 -58.12 7.11
CA LYS A 2 -23.23 -57.79 6.45
C LYS A 2 -23.02 -56.28 6.20
N HIS A 3 -24.07 -55.48 6.40
CA HIS A 3 -24.08 -54.05 6.06
C HIS A 3 -23.39 -53.16 7.09
N LYS A 4 -23.31 -53.61 8.36
CA LYS A 4 -22.69 -52.87 9.48
C LYS A 4 -21.18 -52.65 9.29
N GLY A 5 -20.47 -53.66 8.80
CA GLY A 5 -19.02 -53.55 8.53
C GLY A 5 -18.71 -52.69 7.30
N TYR A 6 -19.56 -52.76 6.28
CA TYR A 6 -19.40 -51.96 5.06
C TYR A 6 -19.68 -50.47 5.32
N MET A 7 -20.65 -50.17 6.19
CA MET A 7 -20.92 -48.79 6.57
C MET A 7 -19.72 -48.17 7.29
N LEU A 8 -19.05 -48.92 8.18
CA LEU A 8 -17.87 -48.46 8.92
C LEU A 8 -16.68 -48.09 8.01
N LEU A 9 -16.46 -48.84 6.93
CA LEU A 9 -15.46 -48.55 5.90
C LEU A 9 -15.74 -47.26 5.12
N LEU A 10 -17.01 -46.88 4.97
CA LEU A 10 -17.43 -45.68 4.26
C LEU A 10 -17.28 -44.40 5.11
N VAL A 11 -17.40 -44.51 6.44
CA VAL A 11 -17.29 -43.34 7.34
C VAL A 11 -15.85 -43.03 7.76
N CYS A 12 -14.96 -44.03 7.76
CA CYS A 12 -13.56 -43.89 8.16
C CYS A 12 -12.76 -42.79 7.43
N PRO A 13 -12.83 -42.66 6.08
CA PRO A 13 -12.04 -41.64 5.38
C PRO A 13 -12.49 -40.20 5.67
N LEU A 14 -13.74 -40.01 6.11
CA LEU A 14 -14.25 -38.69 6.55
C LEU A 14 -13.70 -38.30 7.93
N LEU A 15 -13.26 -39.28 8.72
CA LEU A 15 -12.68 -39.08 10.06
C LEU A 15 -11.16 -38.90 10.00
N THR A 16 -10.50 -39.46 8.99
CA THR A 16 -9.10 -39.17 8.68
C THR A 16 -9.02 -37.81 8.00
N GLY A 17 -9.06 -36.73 8.81
CA GLY A 17 -8.91 -35.35 8.36
C GLY A 17 -7.50 -35.04 7.82
N ALA A 18 -7.03 -35.81 6.84
CA ALA A 18 -5.85 -35.46 6.06
C ALA A 18 -6.21 -34.19 5.29
N ARG A 19 -5.60 -33.06 5.64
CA ARG A 19 -5.73 -31.85 4.83
C ARG A 19 -5.19 -32.18 3.44
N ASP A 20 -5.89 -31.68 2.43
CA ASP A 20 -5.39 -31.65 1.07
C ASP A 20 -4.02 -30.93 1.07
N PRO A 21 -2.91 -31.61 0.70
CA PRO A 21 -1.58 -31.01 0.70
C PRO A 21 -1.43 -29.82 -0.25
N PHE A 22 -2.36 -29.66 -1.20
CA PHE A 22 -2.37 -28.57 -2.17
C PHE A 22 -3.19 -27.36 -1.71
N LEU A 23 -3.98 -27.50 -0.63
CA LEU A 23 -4.68 -26.36 -0.05
C LEU A 23 -3.73 -25.55 0.84
N PRO A 24 -3.67 -24.22 0.66
CA PRO A 24 -2.90 -23.37 1.53
C PRO A 24 -3.45 -23.44 2.96
N VAL A 25 -2.57 -23.24 3.94
CA VAL A 25 -2.98 -23.08 5.33
C VAL A 25 -3.90 -21.86 5.43
N GLU A 26 -5.00 -21.97 6.18
CA GLU A 26 -5.88 -20.84 6.44
C GLU A 26 -5.10 -19.67 7.05
N ASP A 27 -5.20 -18.51 6.41
CA ASP A 27 -4.58 -17.28 6.90
C ASP A 27 -5.42 -16.64 8.00
N ARG A 28 -5.27 -17.18 9.21
CA ARG A 28 -5.96 -16.70 10.42
C ARG A 28 -5.61 -15.25 10.75
N CYS A 29 -4.42 -14.80 10.35
CA CYS A 29 -3.91 -13.46 10.64
C CYS A 29 -4.17 -12.46 9.51
N GLN A 30 -4.79 -12.90 8.41
CA GLN A 30 -5.13 -12.05 7.27
C GLN A 30 -3.90 -11.27 6.74
N ILE A 31 -2.73 -11.91 6.70
CA ILE A 31 -1.48 -11.33 6.20
C ILE A 31 -1.49 -11.25 4.67
N THR A 32 -2.01 -12.28 4.02
CA THR A 32 -2.14 -12.39 2.56
C THR A 32 -2.89 -11.20 1.98
N PRO A 33 -4.12 -10.87 2.42
CA PRO A 33 -4.80 -9.68 1.92
C PRO A 33 -4.01 -8.42 2.28
N LEU A 34 -3.36 -8.34 3.44
CA LEU A 34 -2.56 -7.18 3.85
C LEU A 34 -1.41 -6.89 2.88
N THR A 35 -0.78 -7.92 2.30
CA THR A 35 0.30 -7.74 1.31
C THR A 35 -0.14 -7.02 0.03
N GLN A 36 -1.44 -7.07 -0.28
CA GLN A 36 -2.02 -6.44 -1.47
C GLN A 36 -2.43 -4.98 -1.23
N TRP A 37 -2.41 -4.53 0.03
CA TRP A 37 -2.78 -3.16 0.37
C TRP A 37 -1.64 -2.19 0.09
N ARG A 38 -1.98 -0.94 -0.18
CA ARG A 38 -1.00 0.11 -0.51
C ARG A 38 -1.17 1.33 0.35
N TYR A 39 -0.06 1.83 0.87
CA TYR A 39 -0.04 3.10 1.57
C TYR A 39 0.10 4.26 0.57
N GLY A 40 -0.91 5.13 0.53
CA GLY A 40 -0.92 6.34 -0.32
C GLY A 40 -0.24 7.55 0.33
N GLY A 41 -0.01 7.49 1.64
CA GLY A 41 0.56 8.58 2.42
C GLY A 41 -0.40 9.14 3.47
N GLY A 42 0.14 10.02 4.31
CA GLY A 42 -0.60 10.67 5.38
C GLY A 42 -0.30 12.16 5.47
N THR A 43 -1.27 12.92 5.95
CA THR A 43 -1.22 14.37 6.12
C THR A 43 -2.02 14.77 7.37
N GLY A 44 -1.76 15.95 7.92
CA GLY A 44 -2.54 16.49 9.03
C GLY A 44 -1.70 17.30 10.00
N HIS A 45 -2.13 17.34 11.26
CA HIS A 45 -1.31 17.78 12.40
C HIS A 45 -0.97 16.56 13.25
N PRO A 46 0.13 16.54 14.02
CA PRO A 46 0.55 15.34 14.77
C PRO A 46 -0.54 14.71 15.66
N ALA A 47 -1.47 15.53 16.19
CA ALA A 47 -2.62 15.11 16.98
C ALA A 47 -3.82 14.58 16.15
N LEU A 48 -3.89 14.93 14.87
CA LEU A 48 -5.01 14.61 13.97
C LEU A 48 -4.50 14.10 12.61
N TRP A 49 -3.57 13.16 12.65
CA TRP A 49 -2.97 12.60 11.44
C TRP A 49 -3.96 11.69 10.71
N LEU A 50 -4.12 11.91 9.41
CA LEU A 50 -5.02 11.15 8.53
C LEU A 50 -4.20 10.49 7.42
N ALA A 51 -4.47 9.23 7.13
CA ALA A 51 -3.81 8.50 6.06
C ALA A 51 -4.80 7.96 5.04
N LEU A 52 -4.30 7.77 3.82
CA LEU A 52 -4.99 7.06 2.76
C LEU A 52 -4.33 5.70 2.56
N ILE A 53 -5.14 4.65 2.64
CA ILE A 53 -4.74 3.30 2.27
C ILE A 53 -5.68 2.77 1.19
N GLN A 54 -5.13 2.01 0.27
CA GLN A 54 -5.87 1.28 -0.74
C GLN A 54 -5.96 -0.17 -0.27
N ASP A 55 -7.17 -0.72 -0.22
CA ASP A 55 -7.36 -2.13 0.08
C ASP A 55 -7.10 -3.03 -1.15
N HIS A 56 -7.23 -4.34 -0.96
CA HIS A 56 -7.06 -5.35 -2.01
C HIS A 56 -8.02 -5.21 -3.20
N THR A 57 -9.17 -4.53 -3.04
CA THR A 57 -10.13 -4.29 -4.13
C THR A 57 -9.78 -3.03 -4.93
N GLY A 58 -8.77 -2.29 -4.51
CA GLY A 58 -8.40 -1.00 -5.10
C GLY A 58 -9.16 0.18 -4.49
N GLN A 59 -9.99 -0.02 -3.48
CA GLN A 59 -10.76 1.05 -2.85
C GLN A 59 -9.88 1.85 -1.88
N TRP A 60 -9.90 3.17 -2.03
CA TRP A 60 -9.23 4.08 -1.11
C TRP A 60 -10.07 4.36 0.12
N ARG A 61 -9.44 4.30 1.28
CA ARG A 61 -10.07 4.61 2.57
C ARG A 61 -9.18 5.50 3.42
N ARG A 62 -9.84 6.39 4.16
CA ARG A 62 -9.20 7.27 5.15
C ARG A 62 -9.09 6.53 6.47
N VAL A 63 -7.93 6.59 7.10
CA VAL A 63 -7.65 5.93 8.38
C VAL A 63 -6.87 6.85 9.32
N ARG A 64 -7.02 6.59 10.62
CA ARG A 64 -6.36 7.30 11.72
C ARG A 64 -5.62 6.33 12.62
N ARG A 65 -4.85 6.88 13.57
CA ARG A 65 -4.26 6.10 14.65
C ARG A 65 -5.36 5.35 15.41
N ASN A 66 -5.08 4.11 15.76
CA ASN A 66 -5.94 3.15 16.46
C ASN A 66 -7.13 2.61 15.65
N ASP A 67 -7.33 3.02 14.40
CA ASP A 67 -8.30 2.35 13.54
C ASP A 67 -7.89 0.88 13.34
N VAL A 68 -8.90 0.02 13.23
CA VAL A 68 -8.74 -1.42 13.03
C VAL A 68 -9.12 -1.77 11.59
N LEU A 69 -8.19 -2.41 10.90
CA LEU A 69 -8.35 -2.94 9.55
C LEU A 69 -8.93 -4.36 9.60
N PRO A 70 -9.48 -4.89 8.49
CA PRO A 70 -9.86 -6.29 8.37
C PRO A 70 -8.73 -7.21 8.85
N GLY A 71 -9.10 -8.28 9.55
CA GLY A 71 -8.13 -9.18 10.19
C GLY A 71 -7.59 -8.73 11.54
N GLY A 72 -8.12 -7.64 12.10
CA GLY A 72 -7.77 -7.21 13.46
C GLY A 72 -6.48 -6.40 13.56
N TRP A 73 -5.90 -6.01 12.42
CA TRP A 73 -4.70 -5.18 12.36
C TRP A 73 -4.99 -3.75 12.80
N ARG A 74 -4.27 -3.26 13.80
CA ARG A 74 -4.50 -1.93 14.37
C ARG A 74 -3.40 -0.97 13.98
N ILE A 75 -3.77 0.23 13.55
CA ILE A 75 -2.80 1.28 13.22
C ILE A 75 -2.21 1.83 14.52
N ARG A 76 -0.89 1.70 14.70
CA ARG A 76 -0.18 2.23 15.87
C ARG A 76 0.53 3.54 15.60
N GLN A 77 1.17 3.62 14.45
CA GLN A 77 1.91 4.81 14.05
C GLN A 77 1.54 5.17 12.63
N LEU A 78 1.41 6.48 12.41
CA LEU A 78 1.03 7.07 11.15
C LEU A 78 1.85 8.35 10.99
N THR A 79 2.65 8.40 9.93
CA THR A 79 3.48 9.57 9.56
C THR A 79 3.26 9.90 8.09
N ALA A 80 3.89 10.93 7.53
CA ALA A 80 3.77 11.23 6.11
C ALA A 80 4.31 10.10 5.20
N GLU A 81 5.29 9.35 5.72
CA GLU A 81 6.11 8.40 4.98
C GLU A 81 5.84 6.94 5.36
N THR A 82 5.47 6.69 6.61
CA THR A 82 5.34 5.34 7.17
C THR A 82 4.00 5.12 7.86
N LEU A 83 3.49 3.90 7.73
CA LEU A 83 2.32 3.40 8.45
C LEU A 83 2.70 2.07 9.12
N THR A 84 2.52 2.00 10.44
CA THR A 84 2.81 0.80 11.24
C THR A 84 1.53 0.22 11.81
N LEU A 85 1.31 -1.06 11.54
CA LEU A 85 0.24 -1.88 12.08
C LEU A 85 0.78 -2.86 13.11
N GLU A 86 -0.06 -3.19 14.08
CA GLU A 86 0.16 -4.33 14.97
C GLU A 86 -0.96 -5.35 14.83
N ALA A 87 -0.58 -6.62 14.84
CA ALA A 87 -1.49 -7.74 14.83
C ALA A 87 -2.20 -7.89 16.19
N SER A 88 -3.26 -8.71 16.20
CA SER A 88 -3.82 -9.25 17.44
C SER A 88 -2.85 -10.27 18.06
N ALA A 89 -3.04 -10.56 19.36
CA ALA A 89 -2.22 -11.54 20.06
C ALA A 89 -2.27 -12.91 19.37
N GLY A 90 -1.11 -13.57 19.24
CA GLY A 90 -0.99 -14.90 18.62
C GLY A 90 -0.82 -14.88 17.09
N CYS A 91 -0.62 -13.71 16.48
CA CYS A 91 -0.32 -13.57 15.06
C CYS A 91 1.12 -13.16 14.80
N GLU A 92 1.76 -13.83 13.84
CA GLU A 92 3.13 -13.55 13.38
C GLU A 92 3.09 -13.17 11.88
N PRO A 93 3.67 -12.02 11.47
CA PRO A 93 4.42 -11.09 12.29
C PRO A 93 3.53 -10.23 13.18
N ALA A 94 4.01 -9.92 14.39
CA ALA A 94 3.28 -9.03 15.30
C ALA A 94 3.17 -7.59 14.78
N ARG A 95 4.06 -7.18 13.86
CA ARG A 95 4.15 -5.83 13.31
C ARG A 95 4.28 -5.84 11.79
N TRP A 96 3.55 -4.93 11.15
CA TRP A 96 3.63 -4.70 9.71
C TRP A 96 3.90 -3.23 9.42
N VAL A 97 4.78 -2.93 8.46
CA VAL A 97 5.18 -1.55 8.13
C VAL A 97 5.09 -1.32 6.63
N TRP A 98 4.36 -0.29 6.21
CA TRP A 98 4.40 0.23 4.84
C TRP A 98 5.14 1.56 4.79
N SER A 99 5.98 1.72 3.78
CA SER A 99 6.58 3.00 3.38
C SER A 99 5.89 3.53 2.13
N ARG A 100 5.87 4.86 1.97
CA ARG A 100 5.42 5.51 0.74
C ARG A 100 6.37 5.13 -0.40
N LYS A 101 5.81 4.56 -1.48
CA LYS A 101 6.55 4.23 -2.71
C LYS A 101 7.06 5.54 -3.36
N GLY A 102 8.28 5.96 -3.05
CA GLY A 102 8.90 7.18 -3.59
C GLY A 102 10.15 7.70 -2.87
N SER A 103 10.37 7.39 -1.58
CA SER A 103 11.42 8.06 -0.77
C SER A 103 12.88 7.69 -1.09
N GLN A 104 13.18 6.94 -2.15
CA GLN A 104 14.54 6.49 -2.50
C GLN A 104 14.98 6.80 -3.95
N HIS A 105 14.24 7.62 -4.72
CA HIS A 105 14.58 7.88 -6.13
C HIS A 105 14.71 9.37 -6.53
N ASP A 106 14.78 10.30 -5.58
CA ASP A 106 14.81 11.75 -5.87
C ASP A 106 16.19 12.31 -6.29
N ALA A 107 17.17 11.47 -6.63
CA ALA A 107 18.51 11.92 -7.02
C ALA A 107 18.84 11.60 -8.48
N LYS A 108 18.16 12.25 -9.45
CA LYS A 108 18.66 12.28 -10.84
C LYS A 108 18.05 13.34 -11.76
N ASP A 109 18.11 14.62 -11.36
CA ASP A 109 18.09 15.71 -12.34
C ASP A 109 19.53 16.11 -12.68
N LYS A 110 20.08 15.51 -13.74
CA LYS A 110 21.21 16.12 -14.46
C LYS A 110 20.61 17.13 -15.44
N PRO A 111 20.98 18.42 -15.39
CA PRO A 111 20.53 19.36 -16.41
C PRO A 111 21.13 18.94 -17.76
N ALA A 112 20.26 18.65 -18.73
CA ALA A 112 20.67 18.54 -20.12
C ALA A 112 21.05 19.95 -20.61
N THR A 113 22.33 20.17 -20.91
CA THR A 113 22.79 21.37 -21.61
C THR A 113 22.21 21.36 -23.02
N SER A 114 21.08 22.03 -23.21
CA SER A 114 20.57 22.36 -24.54
C SER A 114 21.42 23.50 -25.11
N ALA A 115 22.36 23.17 -26.00
CA ALA A 115 22.94 24.13 -26.92
C ALA A 115 22.55 23.70 -28.34
N ALA A 116 21.53 24.35 -28.91
CA ALA A 116 21.30 24.39 -30.33
C ALA A 116 20.92 25.83 -30.72
N ALA A 117 21.69 26.35 -31.68
CA ALA A 117 21.62 27.66 -32.31
C ALA A 117 20.20 27.96 -32.89
N VAL A 118 19.77 29.20 -33.09
CA VAL A 118 20.13 30.19 -34.14
C VAL A 118 19.29 31.46 -33.81
N ALA A 119 19.57 32.72 -34.18
CA ALA A 119 19.82 33.28 -35.51
C ALA A 119 20.05 34.81 -35.41
N GLY A 120 20.83 35.34 -36.36
CA GLY A 120 20.60 36.62 -37.06
C GLY A 120 20.41 37.91 -36.25
N ARG A 121 21.45 38.73 -36.16
CA ARG A 121 21.35 40.14 -35.77
C ARG A 121 21.44 41.00 -37.03
N GLY A 122 20.28 41.39 -37.56
CA GLY A 122 20.12 42.31 -38.68
C GLY A 122 19.21 43.48 -38.28
N ASP A 123 19.76 44.67 -38.48
CA ASP A 123 19.09 45.92 -38.82
C ASP A 123 18.35 46.77 -37.78
N GLU A 124 18.84 48.01 -37.77
CA GLU A 124 18.44 49.23 -37.10
C GLU A 124 17.25 49.91 -37.81
N LYS A 125 16.27 50.41 -37.03
CA LYS A 125 15.65 51.75 -37.24
C LYS A 125 14.65 52.16 -36.14
N ARG A 126 14.98 53.29 -35.49
CA ARG A 126 14.20 54.54 -35.39
C ARG A 126 12.89 54.61 -34.57
N THR A 127 13.06 55.18 -33.37
CA THR A 127 12.34 56.29 -32.67
C THR A 127 10.82 56.50 -32.71
N ALA A 128 10.37 56.99 -31.54
CA ALA A 128 9.16 57.77 -31.19
C ALA A 128 7.89 56.92 -30.97
N GLY A 129 7.15 57.03 -29.86
CA GLY A 129 7.14 57.91 -28.70
C GLY A 129 5.71 57.90 -28.14
N VAL A 130 5.51 58.12 -26.84
CA VAL A 130 4.40 58.90 -26.23
C VAL A 130 4.45 58.79 -24.70
N ALA A 131 4.29 59.95 -24.06
CA ALA A 131 4.39 60.25 -22.65
C ALA A 131 3.06 60.12 -21.88
N GLY A 132 3.13 60.18 -20.55
CA GLY A 132 2.03 60.67 -19.71
C GLY A 132 2.10 60.19 -18.26
N GLY A 133 2.57 61.06 -17.35
CA GLY A 133 2.58 60.88 -15.90
C GLY A 133 3.69 61.64 -15.22
#